data_AF-A0A1N6IUE3-F1
#
_entry.id   AF-A0A1N6IUE3-F1
#
_cell.length_a   1.000
_cell.length_b   1.000
_cell.length_c   1.000
_cell.angle_alpha   90.00
_cell.angle_beta   90.00
_cell.angle_gamma   90.00
#
_symmetry.space_group_name_H-M   'P 1'
#
loop_
_entity.id
_entity.type
_entity.pdbx_description
1 polymer ?
#
loop_
_entity_poly.entity_id
_entity_poly.type
_entity_poly.pdbx_seq_one_letter_code
_entity_poly.pdbx_strand_id
1 'polypeptide(L)'
;MHINTTKTYKKKRFWAGILLAQFLLFYTFSKLQIVVSFFEKVFEFQKKIHQLLFAWIPFSFGDVLYILLGILLIYLIIKLFKKKTRSNAVFKILIVLNITYFTYQVFWGMLYFQTPIIAKLPKTEVTLEVRKALALEYLEKSKATRKLVKEDKNGVFVIKDLNAIQQEILDRQKTLPNFISQKESTTTNSFKSSLFGKTMSFTGILGYYNPFTAEAQFNAELPSSYLPFTLSHESSHQLGFAREQEANFVGYLIGVHSKNPELRYSTEYFTLKSLLNSIVNEDEKFVKTALENYSEGMKRDRLNERKFIAEHQGYLNDFFGFTNNLFLKSNQQEGAITYSYFIDLLVHYKSIFTP
;
A
#
# COMPACT_ATOMS: atom_id res chain seq x y z
N MET A 1 -45.02 26.54 -1.90
CA MET A 1 -43.69 26.55 -2.56
C MET A 1 -43.61 25.38 -3.55
N HIS A 2 -43.96 25.60 -4.81
CA HIS A 2 -43.87 24.57 -5.85
C HIS A 2 -42.40 24.25 -6.12
N ILE A 3 -41.93 23.09 -5.67
CA ILE A 3 -40.63 22.57 -6.09
C ILE A 3 -40.77 22.25 -7.58
N ASN A 4 -40.10 23.01 -8.45
CA ASN A 4 -40.12 22.79 -9.89
C ASN A 4 -39.37 21.47 -10.19
N THR A 5 -40.13 20.38 -10.21
CA THR A 5 -39.67 19.00 -10.28
C THR A 5 -38.84 18.77 -11.54
N THR A 6 -39.28 19.28 -12.69
CA THR A 6 -38.63 19.14 -13.99
C THR A 6 -37.20 19.70 -14.02
N LYS A 7 -36.98 20.87 -13.43
CA LYS A 7 -35.63 21.48 -13.32
C LYS A 7 -34.69 20.65 -12.44
N THR A 8 -35.24 20.00 -11.41
CA THR A 8 -34.48 19.16 -10.48
C THR A 8 -34.08 17.82 -11.09
N TYR A 9 -34.97 17.20 -11.89
CA TYR A 9 -34.66 15.96 -12.63
C TYR A 9 -33.57 16.18 -13.68
N LYS A 10 -33.63 17.27 -14.45
CA LYS A 10 -32.60 17.63 -15.44
C LYS A 10 -31.21 17.76 -14.80
N LYS A 11 -31.12 18.43 -13.64
CA LYS A 11 -29.86 18.58 -12.90
C LYS A 11 -29.26 17.24 -12.44
N LYS A 12 -30.06 16.31 -11.93
CA LYS A 12 -29.55 15.00 -11.49
C LYS A 12 -29.06 14.15 -12.66
N ARG A 13 -29.82 14.11 -13.75
CA ARG A 13 -29.43 13.41 -14.98
C ARG A 13 -28.12 13.96 -15.55
N PHE A 14 -27.94 15.28 -15.50
CA PHE A 14 -26.69 15.92 -15.90
C PHE A 14 -25.50 15.41 -15.07
N TRP A 15 -25.55 15.46 -13.73
CA TRP A 15 -24.43 15.01 -12.89
C TRP A 15 -24.19 13.49 -12.93
N ALA A 16 -25.24 12.68 -13.08
CA ALA A 16 -25.08 11.25 -13.32
C ALA A 16 -24.44 10.98 -14.70
N GLY A 17 -24.83 11.75 -15.72
CA GLY A 17 -24.22 11.70 -17.05
C GLY A 17 -22.75 12.10 -17.05
N ILE A 18 -22.38 13.14 -16.29
CA ILE A 18 -20.96 13.51 -16.11
C ILE A 18 -20.20 12.36 -15.45
N LEU A 19 -20.74 11.75 -14.40
CA LEU A 19 -20.06 10.66 -13.71
C LEU A 19 -19.80 9.48 -14.66
N LEU A 20 -20.82 9.09 -15.45
CA LEU A 20 -20.67 8.07 -16.48
C LEU A 20 -19.63 8.48 -17.54
N ALA A 21 -19.66 9.72 -18.01
CA ALA A 21 -18.69 10.23 -18.96
C ALA A 21 -17.26 10.21 -18.39
N GLN A 22 -17.07 10.52 -17.10
CA GLN A 22 -15.77 10.40 -16.44
C GLN A 22 -15.29 8.94 -16.38
N PHE A 23 -16.16 7.98 -16.05
CA PHE A 23 -15.80 6.56 -16.08
C PHE A 23 -15.31 6.13 -17.46
N LEU A 24 -16.06 6.47 -18.52
CA LEU A 24 -15.69 6.14 -19.90
C LEU A 24 -14.40 6.86 -20.33
N LEU A 25 -14.23 8.13 -19.94
CA LEU A 25 -13.04 8.91 -20.24
C LEU A 25 -11.79 8.27 -19.63
N PHE A 26 -11.79 8.02 -18.33
CA PHE A 26 -10.62 7.45 -17.65
C PHE A 26 -10.36 6.01 -18.06
N TYR A 27 -11.40 5.22 -18.35
CA TYR A 27 -11.23 3.90 -18.96
C TYR A 27 -10.54 3.98 -20.33
N THR A 28 -10.92 4.94 -21.17
CA THR A 28 -10.29 5.15 -22.48
C THR A 28 -8.84 5.60 -22.31
N PHE A 29 -8.59 6.55 -21.40
CA PHE A 29 -7.24 7.03 -21.07
C PHE A 29 -6.34 5.91 -20.55
N SER A 30 -6.90 4.97 -19.77
CA SER A 30 -6.15 3.85 -19.21
C SER A 30 -5.61 2.88 -20.26
N LYS A 31 -6.12 2.93 -21.51
CA LYS A 31 -5.64 2.12 -22.64
C LYS A 31 -4.59 2.84 -23.50
N LEU A 32 -4.34 4.13 -23.24
CA LEU A 32 -3.42 4.95 -24.04
C LEU A 32 -2.14 5.24 -23.24
N GLN A 33 -1.04 4.58 -23.60
CA GLN A 33 0.24 4.69 -22.87
C GLN A 33 0.77 6.12 -22.77
N ILE A 34 0.56 6.94 -23.81
CA ILE A 34 0.97 8.36 -23.81
C ILE A 34 0.21 9.17 -22.74
N VAL A 35 -1.06 8.85 -22.52
CA VAL A 35 -1.91 9.51 -21.52
C VAL A 35 -1.53 9.04 -20.11
N VAL A 36 -1.29 7.75 -19.93
CA VAL A 36 -0.76 7.21 -18.66
C VAL A 36 0.57 7.89 -18.29
N SER A 37 1.49 8.00 -19.25
CA SER A 37 2.79 8.67 -19.05
C SER A 37 2.64 10.16 -18.72
N PHE A 38 1.59 10.82 -19.23
CA PHE A 38 1.24 12.18 -18.83
C PHE A 38 0.79 12.24 -17.38
N PHE A 39 -0.07 11.31 -16.92
CA PHE A 39 -0.50 11.24 -15.52
C PHE A 39 0.66 10.90 -14.56
N GLU A 40 1.65 10.13 -14.99
CA GLU A 40 2.89 9.94 -14.20
C GLU A 40 3.61 11.26 -13.93
N LYS A 41 3.74 12.13 -14.94
CA LYS A 41 4.35 13.46 -14.78
C LYS A 41 3.51 14.40 -13.92
N VAL A 42 2.18 14.34 -14.08
CA VAL A 42 1.23 15.09 -13.26
C VAL A 42 1.38 14.67 -11.79
N PHE A 43 1.47 13.38 -11.51
CA PHE A 43 1.70 12.86 -10.17
C PHE A 43 3.01 13.38 -9.56
N GLU A 44 4.12 13.36 -10.31
CA GLU A 44 5.41 13.87 -9.80
C GLU A 44 5.33 15.34 -9.38
N PHE A 45 4.65 16.17 -10.18
CA PHE A 45 4.41 17.57 -9.84
C PHE A 45 3.46 17.73 -8.64
N GLN A 46 2.34 17.01 -8.66
CA GLN A 46 1.31 17.05 -7.61
C GLN A 46 1.84 16.57 -6.26
N LYS A 47 2.63 15.49 -6.24
CA LYS A 47 3.30 14.96 -5.05
C LYS A 47 4.13 16.03 -4.35
N LYS A 48 4.97 16.75 -5.09
CA LYS A 48 5.83 17.82 -4.53
C LYS A 48 5.01 18.91 -3.86
N ILE A 49 3.93 19.36 -4.51
CA ILE A 49 3.03 20.38 -3.95
C ILE A 49 2.34 19.86 -2.69
N HIS A 50 1.78 18.65 -2.72
CA HIS A 50 1.08 18.09 -1.57
C HIS A 50 2.03 17.90 -0.38
N GLN A 51 3.24 17.38 -0.61
CA GLN A 51 4.24 17.23 0.44
C GLN A 51 4.63 18.59 1.04
N LEU A 52 4.79 19.65 0.23
CA LEU A 52 5.04 21.00 0.73
C LEU A 52 3.89 21.51 1.63
N LEU A 53 2.64 21.24 1.24
CA LEU A 53 1.45 21.72 1.94
C LEU A 53 1.16 20.97 3.24
N PHE A 54 1.40 19.65 3.28
CA PHE A 54 0.90 18.78 4.36
C PHE A 54 1.98 18.15 5.23
N ALA A 55 3.22 17.98 4.74
CA ALA A 55 4.22 17.21 5.49
C ALA A 55 4.62 17.84 6.84
N TRP A 56 4.54 19.17 6.97
CA TRP A 56 4.85 19.87 8.23
C TRP A 56 3.78 19.70 9.32
N ILE A 57 2.58 19.22 8.97
CA ILE A 57 1.49 18.98 9.92
C ILE A 57 1.83 17.72 10.74
N PRO A 58 1.80 17.74 12.08
CA PRO A 58 2.32 16.65 12.91
C PRO A 58 1.42 15.41 13.01
N PHE A 59 0.19 15.48 12.48
CA PHE A 59 -0.78 14.39 12.44
C PHE A 59 -1.22 14.12 10.98
N SER A 60 -1.85 12.97 10.72
CA SER A 60 -2.36 12.69 9.37
C SER A 60 -3.51 13.63 9.01
N PHE A 61 -3.24 14.58 8.11
CA PHE A 61 -4.25 15.49 7.60
C PHE A 61 -5.20 14.79 6.62
N GLY A 62 -4.68 13.82 5.86
CA GLY A 62 -5.46 12.97 4.99
C GLY A 62 -6.57 12.22 5.72
N ASP A 63 -6.31 11.77 6.95
CA ASP A 63 -7.31 11.08 7.77
C ASP A 63 -8.40 12.02 8.24
N VAL A 64 -8.04 13.27 8.59
CA VAL A 64 -9.02 14.31 8.89
C VAL A 64 -9.92 14.57 7.68
N LEU A 65 -9.37 14.63 6.47
CA LEU A 65 -10.18 14.76 5.25
C LEU A 65 -11.14 13.58 5.07
N TYR A 66 -10.70 12.35 5.33
CA TYR A 66 -11.55 11.16 5.28
C TYR A 66 -12.66 11.19 6.34
N ILE A 67 -12.36 11.61 7.58
CA ILE A 67 -13.36 11.78 8.64
C ILE A 67 -14.40 12.82 8.24
N LEU A 68 -13.97 13.98 7.74
CA LEU A 68 -14.87 15.06 7.30
C LEU A 68 -15.75 14.61 6.12
N LEU A 69 -15.17 13.90 5.15
CA LEU A 69 -15.91 13.32 4.04
C LEU A 69 -16.93 12.28 4.54
N GLY A 70 -16.55 11.41 5.47
CA GLY A 70 -17.43 10.43 6.09
C GLY A 70 -18.62 11.07 6.80
N ILE A 71 -18.37 12.10 7.64
CA ILE A 71 -19.43 12.86 8.32
C ILE A 71 -20.38 13.51 7.31
N LEU A 72 -19.85 14.13 6.25
CA LEU A 72 -20.65 14.72 5.18
C LEU A 72 -21.53 13.67 4.49
N LEU A 73 -20.96 12.51 4.15
CA LEU A 73 -21.70 11.43 3.49
C LEU A 73 -22.79 10.86 4.40
N ILE A 74 -22.51 10.58 5.67
CA ILE A 74 -23.50 10.12 6.64
C ILE A 74 -24.65 11.13 6.76
N TYR A 75 -24.33 12.42 6.89
CA TYR A 75 -25.34 13.49 6.94
C TYR A 75 -26.23 13.51 5.68
N LEU A 76 -25.63 13.36 4.49
CA LEU A 76 -26.36 13.30 3.23
C LEU A 76 -27.24 12.04 3.13
N ILE A 77 -26.72 10.89 3.58
CA ILE A 77 -27.45 9.61 3.62
C ILE A 77 -28.67 9.72 4.54
N ILE A 78 -28.52 10.26 5.75
CA ILE A 78 -29.64 10.50 6.67
C ILE A 78 -30.72 11.38 6.01
N LYS A 79 -30.30 12.39 5.23
CA LYS A 79 -31.23 13.25 4.47
C LYS A 79 -31.92 12.55 3.30
N LEU A 80 -31.45 11.40 2.83
CA LEU A 80 -32.15 10.60 1.80
C LEU A 80 -33.45 10.00 2.34
N PHE A 81 -33.49 9.63 3.63
CA PHE A 81 -34.67 9.04 4.25
C PHE A 81 -35.81 10.05 4.41
N LYS A 82 -35.51 11.35 4.47
CA LYS A 82 -36.52 12.43 4.59
C LYS A 82 -37.02 12.89 3.21
N LYS A 83 -38.31 12.65 2.89
CA LYS A 83 -38.95 12.97 1.59
C LYS A 83 -38.68 14.40 1.10
N LYS A 84 -38.73 15.40 1.99
CA LYS A 84 -38.51 16.82 1.66
C LYS A 84 -37.06 17.14 1.25
N THR A 85 -36.06 16.45 1.82
CA THR A 85 -34.63 16.73 1.57
C THR A 85 -33.98 15.75 0.60
N ARG A 86 -34.59 14.58 0.37
CA ARG A 86 -34.07 13.49 -0.46
C ARG A 86 -33.55 13.96 -1.80
N SER A 87 -34.31 14.81 -2.49
CA SER A 87 -33.95 15.27 -3.83
C SER A 87 -32.64 16.06 -3.86
N ASN A 88 -32.47 16.95 -2.89
CA ASN A 88 -31.26 17.76 -2.74
C ASN A 88 -30.07 16.90 -2.26
N ALA A 89 -30.31 15.94 -1.37
CA ALA A 89 -29.29 15.02 -0.90
C ALA A 89 -28.71 14.16 -2.05
N VAL A 90 -29.56 13.56 -2.89
CA VAL A 90 -29.10 12.81 -4.09
C VAL A 90 -28.24 13.69 -4.99
N PHE A 91 -28.69 14.93 -5.26
CA PHE A 91 -27.94 15.87 -6.09
C PHE A 91 -26.56 16.18 -5.51
N LYS A 92 -26.47 16.44 -4.20
CA LYS A 92 -25.18 16.69 -3.51
C LYS A 92 -24.26 15.47 -3.50
N ILE A 93 -24.82 14.27 -3.27
CA ILE A 93 -24.05 13.02 -3.34
C ILE A 93 -23.44 12.85 -4.73
N LEU A 94 -24.21 13.07 -5.80
CA LEU A 94 -23.68 12.98 -7.17
C LEU A 94 -22.53 13.97 -7.41
N ILE A 95 -22.62 15.20 -6.90
CA ILE A 95 -21.52 16.17 -6.99
C ILE A 95 -20.29 15.67 -6.23
N VAL A 96 -20.46 15.24 -4.98
CA VAL A 96 -19.35 14.72 -4.15
C VAL A 96 -18.68 13.52 -4.84
N LEU A 97 -19.46 12.60 -5.41
CA LEU A 97 -18.93 11.47 -6.17
C LEU A 97 -18.15 11.90 -7.40
N ASN A 98 -18.67 12.84 -8.20
CA ASN A 98 -17.96 13.36 -9.38
C ASN A 98 -16.64 14.02 -9.01
N ILE A 99 -16.63 14.87 -7.97
CA ILE A 99 -15.41 15.55 -7.53
C ILE A 99 -14.40 14.52 -7.02
N THR A 100 -14.82 13.65 -6.10
CA THR A 100 -13.93 12.66 -5.48
C THR A 100 -13.37 11.69 -6.50
N TYR A 101 -14.21 11.17 -7.41
CA TYR A 101 -13.76 10.25 -8.46
C TYR A 101 -12.79 10.92 -9.43
N PHE A 102 -13.12 12.12 -9.93
CA PHE A 102 -12.22 12.87 -10.81
C PHE A 102 -10.87 13.14 -10.14
N THR A 103 -10.87 13.66 -8.92
CA THR A 103 -9.65 13.96 -8.18
C THR A 103 -8.83 12.69 -7.92
N TYR A 104 -9.47 11.59 -7.51
CA TYR A 104 -8.81 10.30 -7.33
C TYR A 104 -8.15 9.80 -8.62
N GLN A 105 -8.86 9.85 -9.75
CA GLN A 105 -8.30 9.39 -11.02
C GLN A 105 -7.10 10.23 -11.47
N VAL A 106 -7.19 11.55 -11.33
CA VAL A 106 -6.10 12.47 -11.69
C VAL A 106 -4.89 12.32 -10.77
N PHE A 107 -5.09 12.13 -9.46
CA PHE A 107 -4.01 12.08 -8.48
C PHE A 107 -3.44 10.66 -8.25
N TRP A 108 -4.17 9.59 -8.60
CA TRP A 108 -3.75 8.23 -8.27
C TRP A 108 -4.24 7.15 -9.22
N GLY A 109 -5.54 7.14 -9.54
CA GLY A 109 -6.16 6.01 -10.26
C GLY A 109 -5.47 5.66 -11.59
N MET A 110 -4.99 6.66 -12.32
CA MET A 110 -4.27 6.45 -13.59
C MET A 110 -2.90 5.76 -13.41
N LEU A 111 -2.31 5.77 -12.22
CA LEU A 111 -1.01 5.15 -11.94
C LEU A 111 -1.07 3.62 -11.91
N TYR A 112 -2.26 3.02 -11.75
CA TYR A 112 -2.46 1.57 -11.85
C TYR A 112 -2.23 1.02 -13.27
N PHE A 113 -2.13 1.90 -14.27
CA PHE A 113 -1.98 1.53 -15.68
C PHE A 113 -0.58 1.77 -16.23
N GLN A 114 0.37 2.18 -15.37
CA GLN A 114 1.78 2.30 -15.74
C GLN A 114 2.35 0.98 -16.24
N THR A 115 3.40 1.03 -17.05
CA THR A 115 4.12 -0.18 -17.48
C THR A 115 4.59 -0.98 -16.27
N PRO A 116 4.16 -2.25 -16.11
CA PRO A 116 4.56 -3.07 -14.97
C PRO A 116 6.08 -3.24 -14.86
N ILE A 117 6.62 -3.35 -13.64
CA ILE A 117 8.05 -3.51 -13.38
C ILE A 117 8.58 -4.79 -14.02
N ILE A 118 7.79 -5.87 -14.05
CA ILE A 118 8.20 -7.15 -14.63
C ILE A 118 8.60 -7.03 -16.11
N ALA A 119 8.03 -6.07 -16.85
CA ALA A 119 8.38 -5.82 -18.24
C ALA A 119 9.78 -5.20 -18.41
N LYS A 120 10.38 -4.69 -17.32
CA LYS A 120 11.73 -4.13 -17.27
C LYS A 120 12.78 -5.13 -16.78
N LEU A 121 12.35 -6.31 -16.35
CA LEU A 121 13.21 -7.36 -15.82
C LEU A 121 13.45 -8.45 -16.89
N PRO A 122 14.58 -9.17 -16.83
CA PRO A 122 14.77 -10.34 -17.68
C PRO A 122 13.67 -11.37 -17.40
N LYS A 123 13.29 -12.14 -18.42
CA LYS A 123 12.41 -13.29 -18.22
C LYS A 123 13.24 -14.43 -17.63
N THR A 124 12.79 -14.96 -16.51
CA THR A 124 13.36 -16.17 -15.92
C THR A 124 12.23 -17.09 -15.46
N GLU A 125 12.54 -18.38 -15.31
CA GLU A 125 11.56 -19.34 -14.83
C GLU A 125 11.46 -19.30 -13.31
N VAL A 126 10.25 -19.11 -12.79
CA VAL A 126 10.00 -19.10 -11.35
C VAL A 126 9.67 -20.51 -10.88
N THR A 127 10.70 -21.28 -10.55
CA THR A 127 10.54 -22.67 -10.10
C THR A 127 10.44 -22.78 -8.57
N LEU A 128 9.92 -23.91 -8.09
CA LEU A 128 9.90 -24.25 -6.66
C LEU A 128 11.32 -24.24 -6.05
N GLU A 129 12.30 -24.80 -6.77
CA GLU A 129 13.67 -24.91 -6.28
C GLU A 129 14.36 -23.55 -6.15
N VAL A 130 14.14 -22.63 -7.09
CA VAL A 130 14.63 -21.25 -6.98
C VAL A 130 14.02 -20.54 -5.77
N ARG A 131 12.71 -20.69 -5.54
CA ARG A 131 12.04 -20.11 -4.36
C ARG A 131 12.56 -20.71 -3.05
N LYS A 132 12.80 -22.02 -2.99
CA LYS A 132 13.41 -22.69 -1.83
C LYS A 132 14.82 -22.18 -1.55
N ALA A 133 15.66 -22.05 -2.59
CA ALA A 133 17.01 -21.53 -2.45
C ALA A 133 17.01 -20.10 -1.89
N LEU A 134 16.16 -19.22 -2.43
CA LEU A 134 15.98 -17.86 -1.91
C LEU A 134 15.44 -17.87 -0.47
N ALA A 135 14.51 -18.76 -0.13
CA ALA A 135 13.98 -18.87 1.23
C ALA A 135 15.09 -19.22 2.24
N LEU A 136 16.01 -20.14 1.88
CA LEU A 136 17.17 -20.46 2.71
C LEU A 136 18.15 -19.29 2.80
N GLU A 137 18.41 -18.56 1.71
CA GLU A 137 19.22 -17.33 1.72
C GLU A 137 18.64 -16.30 2.70
N TYR A 138 17.34 -16.02 2.61
CA TYR A 138 16.69 -15.03 3.47
C TYR A 138 16.51 -15.51 4.91
N LEU A 139 16.45 -16.82 5.15
CA LEU A 139 16.49 -17.39 6.50
C LEU A 139 17.82 -17.04 7.18
N GLU A 140 18.95 -17.28 6.51
CA GLU A 140 20.27 -16.98 7.08
C GLU A 140 20.52 -15.47 7.22
N LYS A 141 20.09 -14.66 6.24
CA LYS A 141 20.12 -13.19 6.36
C LYS A 141 19.30 -12.69 7.54
N SER A 142 18.06 -13.16 7.68
CA SER A 142 17.19 -12.79 8.80
C SER A 142 17.81 -13.19 10.14
N LYS A 143 18.39 -14.40 10.26
CA LYS A 143 19.13 -14.81 11.47
C LYS A 143 20.30 -13.89 11.79
N ALA A 144 21.06 -13.48 10.79
CA ALA A 144 22.21 -12.59 10.96
C ALA A 144 21.77 -11.19 11.40
N THR A 145 20.85 -10.56 10.66
CA THR A 145 20.40 -9.20 10.96
C THR A 145 19.57 -9.13 12.25
N ARG A 146 18.85 -10.20 12.61
CA ARG A 146 18.12 -10.28 13.89
C ARG A 146 19.02 -10.13 15.12
N LYS A 147 20.31 -10.46 15.02
CA LYS A 147 21.27 -10.27 16.12
C LYS A 147 21.65 -8.79 16.34
N LEU A 148 21.35 -7.92 15.36
CA LEU A 148 21.73 -6.51 15.35
C LEU A 148 20.63 -5.60 15.87
N VAL A 149 19.39 -6.06 15.90
CA VAL A 149 18.24 -5.29 16.39
C VAL A 149 18.11 -5.41 17.92
N LYS A 150 17.46 -4.44 18.54
CA LYS A 150 17.24 -4.43 19.98
C LYS A 150 16.03 -5.28 20.36
N GLU A 151 16.04 -5.75 21.60
CA GLU A 151 14.97 -6.56 22.16
C GLU A 151 14.31 -5.87 23.35
N ASP A 152 13.03 -6.13 23.54
CA ASP A 152 12.32 -5.82 24.78
C ASP A 152 12.70 -6.84 25.90
N LYS A 153 12.08 -6.69 27.07
CA LYS A 153 12.29 -7.61 28.22
C LYS A 153 11.93 -9.07 27.94
N ASN A 154 11.10 -9.34 26.93
CA ASN A 154 10.69 -10.68 26.54
C ASN A 154 11.56 -11.22 25.40
N GLY A 155 12.58 -10.48 24.96
CA GLY A 155 13.45 -10.86 23.84
C GLY A 155 12.83 -10.60 22.47
N VAL A 156 11.72 -9.87 22.37
CA VAL A 156 11.03 -9.54 21.10
C VAL A 156 11.67 -8.30 20.49
N PHE A 157 11.84 -8.27 19.17
CA PHE A 157 12.37 -7.10 18.47
C PHE A 157 11.55 -5.85 18.79
N VAL A 158 12.25 -4.76 19.14
CA VAL A 158 11.66 -3.43 19.37
C VAL A 158 12.41 -2.37 18.56
N ILE A 159 11.65 -1.49 17.89
CA ILE A 159 12.19 -0.31 17.20
C ILE A 159 12.67 0.72 18.21
N LYS A 160 13.90 1.21 18.05
CA LYS A 160 14.47 2.25 18.92
C LYS A 160 14.14 3.66 18.44
N ASP A 161 14.28 3.91 17.15
CA ASP A 161 14.18 5.24 16.56
C ASP A 161 13.47 5.19 15.20
N LEU A 162 12.16 5.47 15.24
CA LEU A 162 11.32 5.48 14.05
C LEU A 162 11.76 6.56 13.04
N ASN A 163 12.26 7.71 13.52
CA ASN A 163 12.70 8.80 12.64
C ASN A 163 13.95 8.38 11.87
N ALA A 164 14.88 7.68 12.51
CA ALA A 164 16.05 7.14 11.83
C ALA A 164 15.69 6.13 10.73
N ILE A 165 14.66 5.29 10.95
CA ILE A 165 14.14 4.38 9.91
C ILE A 165 13.54 5.19 8.75
N GLN A 166 12.70 6.18 9.04
CA GLN A 166 12.06 7.00 8.01
C GLN A 166 13.08 7.76 7.16
N GLN A 167 14.11 8.34 7.79
CA GLN A 167 15.17 9.04 7.06
C GLN A 167 16.00 8.09 6.19
N GLU A 168 16.36 6.92 6.73
CA GLU A 168 17.05 5.90 5.94
C GLU A 168 16.20 5.47 4.74
N ILE A 169 14.88 5.30 4.88
CA ILE A 169 13.98 4.99 3.75
C ILE A 169 14.10 6.05 2.66
N LEU A 170 14.01 7.34 3.02
CA LEU A 170 14.11 8.46 2.06
C LEU A 170 15.48 8.49 1.36
N ASP A 171 16.56 8.22 2.08
CA ASP A 171 17.90 8.16 1.50
C ASP A 171 18.07 6.96 0.57
N ARG A 172 17.51 5.81 0.93
CA ARG A 172 17.55 4.59 0.10
C ARG A 172 16.75 4.72 -1.19
N GLN A 173 15.70 5.55 -1.26
CA GLN A 173 15.00 5.84 -2.52
C GLN A 173 15.96 6.32 -3.62
N LYS A 174 16.97 7.11 -3.27
CA LYS A 174 17.97 7.65 -4.21
C LYS A 174 18.87 6.58 -4.82
N THR A 175 18.86 5.38 -4.26
CA THR A 175 19.71 4.25 -4.66
C THR A 175 18.96 3.18 -5.45
N LEU A 176 17.68 3.42 -5.77
CA LEU A 176 16.89 2.51 -6.60
C LEU A 176 17.55 2.35 -7.98
N PRO A 177 17.62 1.13 -8.54
CA PRO A 177 18.25 0.93 -9.84
C PRO A 177 17.52 1.69 -10.95
N ASN A 178 18.26 2.43 -11.78
CA ASN A 178 17.71 3.27 -12.85
C ASN A 178 16.88 2.49 -13.89
N PHE A 179 17.15 1.20 -14.08
CA PHE A 179 16.37 0.35 -14.99
C PHE A 179 15.01 -0.06 -14.41
N ILE A 180 14.84 0.01 -13.08
CA ILE A 180 13.56 -0.24 -12.39
C ILE A 180 12.74 1.05 -12.32
N SER A 181 13.35 2.12 -11.84
CA SER A 181 12.69 3.39 -11.57
C SER A 181 13.53 4.57 -12.04
N GLN A 182 12.90 5.47 -12.79
CA GLN A 182 13.41 6.81 -13.09
C GLN A 182 12.62 7.89 -12.34
N LYS A 183 11.75 7.48 -11.41
CA LYS A 183 10.89 8.38 -10.63
C LYS A 183 11.73 9.15 -9.62
N GLU A 184 11.35 10.40 -9.36
CA GLU A 184 12.13 11.25 -8.46
C GLU A 184 11.92 10.86 -7.00
N SER A 185 13.02 10.60 -6.29
CA SER A 185 13.04 10.40 -4.84
C SER A 185 12.55 11.66 -4.12
N THR A 186 11.92 11.48 -2.95
CA THR A 186 11.55 12.59 -2.08
C THR A 186 12.53 12.73 -0.92
N THR A 187 12.83 13.97 -0.54
CA THR A 187 13.56 14.30 0.70
C THR A 187 12.62 14.74 1.82
N THR A 188 11.33 14.87 1.54
CA THR A 188 10.34 15.35 2.49
C THR A 188 9.76 14.17 3.27
N ASN A 189 9.99 14.15 4.58
CA ASN A 189 9.36 13.18 5.47
C ASN A 189 7.86 13.47 5.60
N SER A 190 7.04 12.64 4.95
CA SER A 190 5.57 12.70 4.99
C SER A 190 4.98 11.36 5.48
N PHE A 191 5.68 10.67 6.37
CA PHE A 191 5.13 9.51 7.08
C PHE A 191 4.26 9.98 8.24
N LYS A 192 3.03 9.46 8.34
CA LYS A 192 2.07 9.87 9.37
C LYS A 192 1.48 8.65 10.08
N SER A 193 1.51 8.67 11.41
CA SER A 193 0.69 7.73 12.17
C SER A 193 -0.77 8.00 11.83
N SER A 194 -1.47 6.96 11.41
CA SER A 194 -2.89 7.04 11.07
C SER A 194 -3.74 7.32 12.32
N LEU A 195 -4.73 8.20 12.19
CA LEU A 195 -5.77 8.42 13.20
C LEU A 195 -6.69 7.20 13.32
N PHE A 196 -6.69 6.32 12.31
CA PHE A 196 -7.45 5.07 12.29
C PHE A 196 -6.67 3.86 12.82
N GLY A 197 -5.47 4.03 13.41
CA GLY A 197 -4.56 2.93 13.80
C GLY A 197 -5.26 1.75 14.48
N LYS A 198 -6.05 2.01 15.54
CA LYS A 198 -6.86 0.98 16.22
C LYS A 198 -7.77 0.21 15.28
N THR A 199 -8.52 0.94 14.45
CA THR A 199 -9.44 0.33 13.49
C THR A 199 -8.66 -0.48 12.47
N MET A 200 -7.56 0.06 11.94
CA MET A 200 -6.68 -0.60 10.98
C MET A 200 -6.15 -1.94 11.48
N SER A 201 -5.83 -2.05 12.77
CA SER A 201 -5.41 -3.31 13.39
C SER A 201 -6.45 -4.43 13.17
N PHE A 202 -7.76 -4.10 13.17
CA PHE A 202 -8.86 -5.05 12.91
C PHE A 202 -9.25 -5.21 11.44
N THR A 203 -8.67 -4.44 10.51
CA THR A 203 -8.98 -4.54 9.07
C THR A 203 -7.95 -5.32 8.28
N GLY A 204 -6.77 -5.56 8.85
CA GLY A 204 -5.62 -6.13 8.15
C GLY A 204 -4.85 -5.11 7.28
N ILE A 205 -5.27 -3.85 7.25
CA ILE A 205 -4.56 -2.77 6.55
C ILE A 205 -3.41 -2.29 7.44
N LEU A 206 -2.17 -2.47 6.96
CA LEU A 206 -0.97 -2.10 7.71
C LEU A 206 -0.60 -0.62 7.55
N GLY A 207 -0.86 -0.08 6.37
CA GLY A 207 -0.62 1.30 5.96
C GLY A 207 -1.43 1.63 4.71
N TYR A 208 -1.40 2.89 4.30
CA TYR A 208 -1.86 3.31 2.98
C TYR A 208 -1.27 4.66 2.59
N TYR A 209 -1.18 4.88 1.29
CA TYR A 209 -0.90 6.19 0.71
C TYR A 209 -2.18 7.00 0.53
N ASN A 210 -2.18 8.26 0.98
CA ASN A 210 -3.32 9.15 0.78
C ASN A 210 -3.14 10.00 -0.49
N PRO A 211 -3.95 9.77 -1.54
CA PRO A 211 -3.77 10.42 -2.83
C PRO A 211 -4.11 11.92 -2.81
N PHE A 212 -4.83 12.40 -1.79
CA PHE A 212 -5.22 13.80 -1.66
C PHE A 212 -4.19 14.66 -0.91
N THR A 213 -3.26 14.03 -0.19
CA THR A 213 -2.30 14.72 0.68
C THR A 213 -0.85 14.27 0.51
N ALA A 214 -0.61 13.22 -0.27
CA ALA A 214 0.71 12.58 -0.46
C ALA A 214 1.37 12.11 0.85
N GLU A 215 0.56 11.86 1.88
CA GLU A 215 0.98 11.24 3.14
C GLU A 215 1.13 9.73 2.94
N ALA A 216 2.17 9.16 3.56
CA ALA A 216 2.30 7.72 3.78
C ALA A 216 1.78 7.43 5.19
N GLN A 217 0.50 7.03 5.28
CA GLN A 217 -0.11 6.65 6.55
C GLN A 217 0.31 5.24 6.95
N PHE A 218 0.59 5.04 8.23
CA PHE A 218 0.88 3.72 8.78
C PHE A 218 0.14 3.49 10.10
N ASN A 219 -0.15 2.24 10.40
CA ASN A 219 -0.64 1.83 11.71
C ASN A 219 0.54 1.77 12.70
N ALA A 220 0.57 2.69 13.65
CA ALA A 220 1.61 2.74 14.68
C ALA A 220 1.50 1.62 15.75
N GLU A 221 0.41 0.85 15.75
CA GLU A 221 0.21 -0.27 16.67
C GLU A 221 0.84 -1.58 16.15
N LEU A 222 1.37 -1.58 14.93
CA LEU A 222 1.98 -2.76 14.35
C LEU A 222 3.17 -3.27 15.18
N PRO A 223 3.34 -4.61 15.27
CA PRO A 223 4.57 -5.19 15.76
C PRO A 223 5.81 -4.58 15.09
N SER A 224 6.89 -4.38 15.86
CA SER A 224 8.14 -3.81 15.35
C SER A 224 8.74 -4.60 14.18
N SER A 225 8.45 -5.90 14.07
CA SER A 225 8.86 -6.73 12.93
C SER A 225 8.14 -6.39 11.61
N TYR A 226 6.94 -5.79 11.66
CA TYR A 226 6.19 -5.35 10.47
C TYR A 226 6.48 -3.89 10.10
N LEU A 227 6.48 -3.00 11.08
CA LEU A 227 6.40 -1.56 10.86
C LEU A 227 7.47 -0.98 9.90
N PRO A 228 8.77 -1.33 9.99
CA PRO A 228 9.79 -0.74 9.12
C PRO A 228 9.59 -1.11 7.65
N PHE A 229 9.26 -2.37 7.34
CA PHE A 229 8.93 -2.76 5.97
C PHE A 229 7.64 -2.09 5.49
N THR A 230 6.61 -2.00 6.33
CA THR A 230 5.38 -1.25 5.99
C THR A 230 5.70 0.19 5.61
N LEU A 231 6.55 0.91 6.35
CA LEU A 231 6.97 2.26 5.97
C LEU A 231 7.67 2.29 4.61
N SER A 232 8.53 1.30 4.32
CA SER A 232 9.20 1.19 3.02
C SER A 232 8.22 0.91 1.87
N HIS A 233 7.19 0.12 2.14
CA HIS A 233 6.08 -0.14 1.21
C HIS A 233 5.28 1.14 0.92
N GLU A 234 4.82 1.86 1.96
CA GLU A 234 4.07 3.11 1.76
C GLU A 234 4.91 4.21 1.10
N SER A 235 6.22 4.23 1.38
CA SER A 235 7.21 5.06 0.68
C SER A 235 7.26 4.78 -0.82
N SER A 236 7.07 3.51 -1.21
CA SER A 236 7.01 3.12 -2.63
C SER A 236 5.74 3.66 -3.31
N HIS A 237 4.62 3.72 -2.59
CA HIS A 237 3.43 4.41 -3.07
C HIS A 237 3.63 5.92 -3.19
N GLN A 238 4.40 6.55 -2.28
CA GLN A 238 4.78 7.96 -2.44
C GLN A 238 5.63 8.20 -3.68
N LEU A 239 6.39 7.21 -4.15
CA LEU A 239 7.06 7.28 -5.44
C LEU A 239 6.13 7.07 -6.63
N GLY A 240 4.85 6.73 -6.42
CA GLY A 240 3.87 6.55 -7.50
C GLY A 240 3.78 5.13 -8.04
N PHE A 241 4.31 4.14 -7.32
CA PHE A 241 4.05 2.72 -7.61
C PHE A 241 2.70 2.32 -7.03
N ALA A 242 1.63 2.37 -7.83
CA ALA A 242 0.28 2.15 -7.32
C ALA A 242 -0.06 0.67 -7.03
N ARG A 243 0.58 -0.28 -7.72
CA ARG A 243 0.30 -1.72 -7.53
C ARG A 243 0.96 -2.22 -6.26
N GLU A 244 0.18 -2.81 -5.37
CA GLU A 244 0.62 -3.38 -4.07
C GLU A 244 1.88 -4.26 -4.16
N GLN A 245 1.92 -5.16 -5.15
CA GLN A 245 3.03 -6.11 -5.30
C GLN A 245 4.29 -5.44 -5.88
N GLU A 246 4.12 -4.38 -6.67
CA GLU A 246 5.25 -3.54 -7.13
C GLU A 246 5.74 -2.64 -6.00
N ALA A 247 4.84 -2.12 -5.16
CA ALA A 247 5.18 -1.39 -3.94
C ALA A 247 5.93 -2.29 -2.94
N ASN A 248 5.53 -3.56 -2.78
CA ASN A 248 6.30 -4.56 -2.02
C ASN A 248 7.71 -4.74 -2.61
N PHE A 249 7.82 -4.85 -3.93
CA PHE A 249 9.12 -5.04 -4.59
C PHE A 249 10.04 -3.82 -4.44
N VAL A 250 9.52 -2.61 -4.65
CA VAL A 250 10.29 -1.37 -4.47
C VAL A 250 10.63 -1.18 -2.99
N GLY A 251 9.71 -1.46 -2.07
CA GLY A 251 9.95 -1.43 -0.63
C GLY A 251 11.03 -2.43 -0.19
N TYR A 252 11.09 -3.59 -0.85
CA TYR A 252 12.18 -4.55 -0.70
C TYR A 252 13.52 -3.97 -1.18
N LEU A 253 13.57 -3.35 -2.37
CA LEU A 253 14.80 -2.74 -2.90
C LEU A 253 15.33 -1.60 -2.01
N ILE A 254 14.43 -0.82 -1.41
CA ILE A 254 14.77 0.23 -0.44
C ILE A 254 15.43 -0.41 0.80
N GLY A 255 14.83 -1.46 1.37
CA GLY A 255 15.22 -1.99 2.68
C GLY A 255 16.31 -3.06 2.68
N VAL A 256 16.43 -3.91 1.65
CA VAL A 256 17.30 -5.10 1.67
C VAL A 256 18.79 -4.78 1.81
N HIS A 257 19.21 -3.59 1.35
CA HIS A 257 20.58 -3.09 1.47
C HIS A 257 20.68 -1.87 2.39
N SER A 258 19.69 -1.68 3.28
CA SER A 258 19.69 -0.59 4.24
C SER A 258 20.85 -0.71 5.23
N LYS A 259 21.39 0.44 5.63
CA LYS A 259 22.35 0.57 6.72
C LYS A 259 21.70 0.48 8.09
N ASN A 260 20.40 0.78 8.19
CA ASN A 260 19.63 0.61 9.42
C ASN A 260 19.28 -0.88 9.62
N PRO A 261 19.74 -1.53 10.70
CA PRO A 261 19.50 -2.95 10.91
C PRO A 261 18.03 -3.29 11.17
N GLU A 262 17.24 -2.37 11.73
CA GLU A 262 15.81 -2.55 12.01
C GLU A 262 15.00 -2.62 10.70
N LEU A 263 15.30 -1.72 9.76
CA LEU A 263 14.72 -1.76 8.42
C LEU A 263 15.15 -3.01 7.66
N ARG A 264 16.46 -3.29 7.64
CA ARG A 264 16.99 -4.46 6.92
C ARG A 264 16.42 -5.77 7.44
N TYR A 265 16.34 -5.94 8.77
CA TYR A 265 15.74 -7.14 9.36
C TYR A 265 14.26 -7.28 9.00
N SER A 266 13.47 -6.21 9.15
CA SER A 266 12.05 -6.25 8.80
C SER A 266 11.83 -6.59 7.31
N THR A 267 12.65 -6.04 6.41
CA THR A 267 12.60 -6.36 4.97
C THR A 267 13.00 -7.80 4.66
N GLU A 268 14.11 -8.29 5.20
CA GLU A 268 14.55 -9.68 5.03
C GLU A 268 13.51 -10.66 5.58
N TYR A 269 12.94 -10.34 6.74
CA TYR A 269 11.94 -11.18 7.40
C TYR A 269 10.60 -11.18 6.66
N PHE A 270 10.15 -10.03 6.15
CA PHE A 270 9.01 -9.98 5.24
C PHE A 270 9.24 -10.83 3.99
N THR A 271 10.42 -10.71 3.38
CA THR A 271 10.79 -11.45 2.16
C THR A 271 10.78 -12.96 2.40
N LEU A 272 11.36 -13.41 3.52
CA LEU A 272 11.31 -14.80 3.96
C LEU A 272 9.87 -15.30 4.13
N LYS A 273 9.03 -14.55 4.84
CA LYS A 273 7.62 -14.93 5.05
C LYS A 273 6.87 -15.05 3.73
N SER A 274 7.07 -14.11 2.80
CA SER A 274 6.47 -14.13 1.46
C SER A 274 6.92 -15.35 0.64
N LEU A 275 8.21 -15.69 0.67
CA LEU A 275 8.74 -16.89 0.01
C LEU A 275 8.14 -18.17 0.59
N LEU A 276 8.14 -18.32 1.92
CA LEU A 276 7.55 -19.47 2.60
C LEU A 276 6.05 -19.62 2.30
N ASN A 277 5.31 -18.52 2.31
CA ASN A 277 3.88 -18.51 1.94
C ASN A 277 3.66 -18.94 0.49
N SER A 278 4.55 -18.56 -0.43
CA SER A 278 4.44 -19.01 -1.84
C SER A 278 4.70 -20.51 -1.99
N ILE A 279 5.48 -21.12 -1.10
CA ILE A 279 5.92 -22.53 -1.19
C ILE A 279 4.94 -23.47 -0.46
N VAL A 280 4.20 -23.01 0.54
CA VAL A 280 3.48 -23.87 1.50
C VAL A 280 2.49 -24.85 0.86
N ASN A 281 1.83 -24.46 -0.23
CA ASN A 281 0.87 -25.32 -0.92
C ASN A 281 1.53 -26.40 -1.79
N GLU A 282 2.82 -26.25 -2.12
CA GLU A 282 3.59 -27.17 -2.95
C GLU A 282 4.53 -28.06 -2.12
N ASP A 283 5.09 -27.53 -1.03
CA ASP A 283 6.00 -28.26 -0.13
C ASP A 283 5.89 -27.76 1.33
N GLU A 284 4.85 -28.23 2.02
CA GLU A 284 4.61 -27.92 3.43
C GLU A 284 5.76 -28.39 4.34
N LYS A 285 6.40 -29.52 4.01
CA LYS A 285 7.50 -30.09 4.81
C LYS A 285 8.71 -29.17 4.80
N PHE A 286 9.05 -28.60 3.64
CA PHE A 286 10.11 -27.60 3.53
C PHE A 286 9.79 -26.37 4.40
N VAL A 287 8.57 -25.84 4.31
CA VAL A 287 8.16 -24.65 5.09
C VAL A 287 8.23 -24.92 6.59
N LYS A 288 7.73 -26.07 7.05
CA LYS A 288 7.84 -26.49 8.45
C LYS A 288 9.30 -26.55 8.91
N THR A 289 10.16 -27.17 8.10
CA THR A 289 11.61 -27.27 8.38
C THR A 289 12.26 -25.88 8.47
N ALA A 290 11.93 -24.96 7.55
CA ALA A 290 12.44 -23.59 7.58
C ALA A 290 12.00 -22.84 8.85
N LEU A 291 10.74 -22.98 9.26
CA LEU A 291 10.19 -22.37 10.48
C LEU A 291 10.83 -22.94 11.76
N GLU A 292 11.09 -24.25 11.81
CA GLU A 292 11.81 -24.89 12.93
C GLU A 292 13.24 -24.36 13.07
N ASN A 293 13.86 -24.02 11.94
CA ASN A 293 15.20 -23.45 11.86
C ASN A 293 15.26 -21.94 12.12
N TYR A 294 14.16 -21.26 12.46
CA TYR A 294 14.21 -19.87 12.91
C TYR A 294 15.11 -19.74 14.15
N SER A 295 15.83 -18.61 14.26
CA SER A 295 16.52 -18.29 15.53
C SER A 295 15.49 -18.09 16.65
N GLU A 296 15.91 -18.23 17.92
CA GLU A 296 15.03 -18.03 19.06
C GLU A 296 14.39 -16.61 19.07
N GLY A 297 15.15 -15.58 18.68
CA GLY A 297 14.61 -14.23 18.50
C GLY A 297 13.51 -14.15 17.43
N MET A 298 13.72 -14.79 16.28
CA MET A 298 12.72 -14.85 15.21
C MET A 298 11.46 -15.63 15.63
N LYS A 299 11.61 -16.71 16.41
CA LYS A 299 10.46 -17.45 16.95
C LYS A 299 9.61 -16.59 17.89
N ARG A 300 10.24 -15.78 18.74
CA ARG A 300 9.56 -14.82 19.61
C ARG A 300 8.86 -13.70 18.82
N ASP A 301 9.53 -13.15 17.80
CA ASP A 301 8.92 -12.15 16.92
C ASP A 301 7.70 -12.72 16.21
N ARG A 302 7.81 -13.94 15.65
CA ARG A 302 6.69 -14.66 15.02
C ARG A 302 5.53 -14.89 16.00
N LEU A 303 5.82 -15.27 17.24
CA LEU A 303 4.79 -15.46 18.26
C LEU A 303 4.10 -14.13 18.58
N ASN A 304 4.85 -13.03 18.68
CA ASN A 304 4.30 -11.70 18.88
C ASN A 304 3.39 -11.24 17.73
N GLU A 305 3.81 -11.47 16.47
CA GLU A 305 2.97 -11.21 15.30
C GLU A 305 1.68 -12.03 15.33
N ARG A 306 1.76 -13.33 15.64
CA ARG A 306 0.57 -14.19 15.74
C ARG A 306 -0.38 -13.75 16.84
N LYS A 307 0.16 -13.31 17.98
CA LYS A 307 -0.65 -12.76 19.08
C LYS A 307 -1.36 -11.48 18.65
N PHE A 308 -0.63 -10.54 18.04
CA PHE A 308 -1.21 -9.33 17.49
C PHE A 308 -2.35 -9.65 16.51
N ILE A 309 -2.13 -10.57 15.55
CA ILE A 309 -3.18 -10.96 14.61
C ILE A 309 -4.37 -11.59 15.35
N ALA A 310 -4.15 -12.51 16.28
CA ALA A 310 -5.22 -13.17 17.02
C ALA A 310 -6.07 -12.19 17.85
N GLU A 311 -5.45 -11.17 18.45
CA GLU A 311 -6.14 -10.11 19.21
C GLU A 311 -6.99 -9.20 18.32
N HIS A 312 -6.68 -9.13 17.02
CA HIS A 312 -7.35 -8.25 16.07
C HIS A 312 -8.11 -8.98 14.95
N GLN A 313 -8.35 -10.29 15.09
CA GLN A 313 -9.22 -11.04 14.19
C GLN A 313 -10.70 -10.73 14.44
N GLY A 314 -11.49 -10.69 13.36
CA GLY A 314 -12.94 -10.52 13.45
C GLY A 314 -13.58 -10.16 12.11
N TYR A 315 -14.90 -9.96 12.13
CA TYR A 315 -15.70 -9.67 10.93
C TYR A 315 -15.24 -8.46 10.12
N LEU A 316 -14.57 -7.49 10.77
CA LEU A 316 -14.02 -6.32 10.09
C LEU A 316 -12.89 -6.71 9.12
N ASN A 317 -12.01 -7.64 9.50
CA ASN A 317 -10.92 -8.09 8.64
C ASN A 317 -11.45 -8.74 7.35
N ASP A 318 -12.48 -9.58 7.46
CA ASP A 318 -13.09 -10.24 6.31
C ASP A 318 -13.81 -9.23 5.40
N PHE A 319 -14.57 -8.30 5.98
CA PHE A 319 -15.24 -7.23 5.24
C PHE A 319 -14.23 -6.35 4.49
N PHE A 320 -13.19 -5.89 5.18
CA PHE A 320 -12.16 -5.05 4.57
C PHE A 320 -11.34 -5.80 3.53
N GLY A 321 -10.96 -7.06 3.79
CA GLY A 321 -10.33 -7.93 2.81
C GLY A 321 -11.16 -8.09 1.53
N PHE A 322 -12.47 -8.27 1.66
CA PHE A 322 -13.39 -8.27 0.51
C PHE A 322 -13.42 -6.93 -0.23
N THR A 323 -13.57 -5.81 0.48
CA THR A 323 -13.63 -4.48 -0.16
C THR A 323 -12.31 -4.08 -0.81
N ASN A 324 -11.17 -4.44 -0.24
CA ASN A 324 -9.85 -4.20 -0.82
C ASN A 324 -9.67 -5.02 -2.10
N ASN A 325 -10.06 -6.29 -2.08
CA ASN A 325 -10.07 -7.13 -3.27
C ASN A 325 -10.97 -6.55 -4.38
N LEU A 326 -12.15 -6.01 -4.02
CA LEU A 326 -13.03 -5.33 -4.97
C LEU A 326 -12.39 -4.05 -5.53
N PHE A 327 -11.75 -3.25 -4.67
CA PHE A 327 -11.05 -2.03 -5.06
C PHE A 327 -9.90 -2.33 -6.03
N LEU A 328 -9.03 -3.31 -5.74
CA LEU A 328 -7.94 -3.73 -6.61
C LEU A 328 -8.47 -4.21 -7.97
N LYS A 329 -9.51 -5.06 -7.98
CA LYS A 329 -10.16 -5.52 -9.22
C LYS A 329 -10.78 -4.37 -10.01
N SER A 330 -11.38 -3.39 -9.34
CA SER A 330 -11.95 -2.20 -10.00
C SER A 330 -10.88 -1.35 -10.70
N ASN A 331 -9.64 -1.39 -10.21
CA ASN A 331 -8.46 -0.79 -10.83
C ASN A 331 -7.70 -1.78 -11.74
N GLN A 332 -8.36 -2.86 -12.21
CA GLN A 332 -7.81 -3.87 -13.12
C GLN A 332 -6.52 -4.55 -12.60
N GLN A 333 -6.40 -4.73 -11.28
CA GLN A 333 -5.32 -5.50 -10.66
C GLN A 333 -5.77 -6.91 -10.30
N GLU A 334 -4.81 -7.83 -10.29
CA GLU A 334 -5.01 -9.14 -9.68
C GLU A 334 -5.31 -8.95 -8.19
N GLY A 335 -6.37 -9.62 -7.72
CA GLY A 335 -6.80 -9.56 -6.32
C GLY A 335 -5.85 -10.29 -5.36
N ALA A 336 -6.34 -10.69 -4.18
CA ALA A 336 -5.56 -11.55 -3.30
C ALA A 336 -5.38 -12.95 -3.93
N ILE A 337 -4.29 -13.17 -4.67
CA ILE A 337 -3.91 -14.46 -5.24
C ILE A 337 -2.81 -15.10 -4.37
N THR A 338 -2.91 -16.41 -4.18
CA THR A 338 -2.03 -17.27 -3.35
C THR A 338 -0.59 -17.35 -3.88
N TYR A 339 -0.40 -16.98 -5.15
CA TYR A 339 0.88 -16.80 -5.82
C TYR A 339 1.13 -15.30 -5.97
N SER A 340 2.21 -14.79 -5.35
CA SER A 340 2.43 -13.35 -5.20
C SER A 340 3.32 -12.84 -6.34
N TYR A 341 2.80 -11.92 -7.16
CA TYR A 341 3.55 -11.20 -8.19
C TYR A 341 4.86 -10.55 -7.66
N PHE A 342 4.94 -10.24 -6.36
CA PHE A 342 6.19 -9.82 -5.73
C PHE A 342 7.29 -10.91 -5.77
N ILE A 343 6.94 -12.18 -5.62
CA ILE A 343 7.89 -13.31 -5.72
C ILE A 343 8.43 -13.44 -7.14
N ASP A 344 7.58 -13.26 -8.16
CA ASP A 344 8.05 -13.23 -9.56
C ASP A 344 9.06 -12.11 -9.78
N LEU A 345 8.71 -10.89 -9.36
CA LEU A 345 9.61 -9.73 -9.45
C LEU A 345 10.93 -9.99 -8.73
N LEU A 346 10.88 -10.58 -7.53
CA LEU A 346 12.06 -10.93 -6.75
C LEU A 346 12.96 -11.93 -7.49
N VAL A 347 12.39 -13.01 -8.03
CA VAL A 347 13.13 -14.05 -8.74
C VAL A 347 13.75 -13.52 -10.03
N HIS A 348 12.98 -12.79 -10.83
CA HIS A 348 13.46 -12.12 -12.05
C HIS A 348 14.57 -11.11 -11.77
N TYR A 349 14.49 -10.40 -10.64
CA TYR A 349 15.53 -9.48 -10.23
C TYR A 349 16.80 -10.20 -9.78
N LYS A 350 16.67 -11.29 -9.01
CA LYS A 350 17.82 -12.08 -8.53
C LYS A 350 18.58 -12.78 -9.64
N SER A 351 17.91 -13.17 -10.73
CA SER A 351 18.56 -13.77 -11.90
C SER A 351 19.48 -12.81 -12.64
N ILE A 352 19.42 -11.49 -12.38
CA ILE A 352 20.38 -10.52 -12.95
C ILE A 352 21.79 -10.75 -12.38
N PHE A 353 21.88 -11.22 -11.13
CA PHE A 353 23.13 -11.32 -10.38
C PHE A 353 23.63 -12.76 -10.22
N THR A 354 22.85 -13.73 -10.71
CA THR A 354 23.17 -15.16 -10.63
C THR A 354 23.29 -15.65 -12.07
N PRO A 355 24.50 -15.97 -12.57
CA PRO A 355 24.74 -16.34 -13.95
C PRO A 355 24.11 -17.68 -14.34
#